data_AF-A0A8C2PVW6-F1
#
_entry.id   AF-A0A8C2PVW6-F1
#
_cell.length_a   1.000
_cell.length_b   1.000
_cell.length_c   1.000
_cell.angle_alpha   90.00
_cell.angle_beta   90.00
_cell.angle_gamma   90.00
#
_symmetry.space_group_name_H-M   'P 1'
#
loop_
_entity.id
_entity.type
_entity.pdbx_description
1 polymer ?
#
loop_
_entity_poly.entity_id
_entity_poly.type
_entity_poly.pdbx_seq_one_letter_code
_entity_poly.pdbx_strand_id
1 'polypeptide(L)'
;EKAEFLSVTALLFCSVGIYNAPVSQAPVLMLHPRAWNMVEHNMMVPGPLFDFGLLMFHNAKLILQNQSGPFFYLSKVERYMEARLWSQISFWTEKKLGLPAGCIKATVLIECVLALFEMEEILYELKEHSAGLNCGIWDYSASFVNRFGHRADFLLPDHSKYVDMEKRFLHSYMDLLVQTCHRRGALATGGMAALLLPGDKENATRSNKSCIKAGVDGFMVYDMDLIEPMQKLFQLHSHGQNQLLQLREDITVTPEDLLIMPAGGLTRYGLRYNIALGVLFIEAWLSGVISSIWGRLRIQQRQRYVWQWIRHQVRLEDDGAVVTRALVSSLAEVLMEDLKAAIHCQTSRDKQRLMTAVSMFLETVLKNDFPEFLTTYLNLDHTFHSSQS
;
A
#
# COMPACT_ATOMS: atom_id res chain seq x y z
N GLU A 1 4.63 -29.49 13.60
CA GLU A 1 4.08 -28.24 14.17
C GLU A 1 3.83 -27.27 13.03
N LYS A 2 2.62 -26.70 12.99
CA LYS A 2 2.04 -26.00 11.86
C LYS A 2 2.52 -24.54 11.79
N ALA A 3 3.01 -24.12 10.64
CA ALA A 3 3.08 -22.70 10.26
C ALA A 3 2.06 -22.47 9.14
N GLU A 4 0.86 -22.03 9.52
CA GLU A 4 -0.16 -21.55 8.57
C GLU A 4 0.13 -20.07 8.29
N PHE A 5 0.67 -19.78 7.11
CA PHE A 5 0.81 -18.44 6.59
C PHE A 5 -0.52 -18.01 5.96
N LEU A 6 -1.31 -17.25 6.71
CA LEU A 6 -2.48 -16.55 6.22
C LEU A 6 -2.29 -15.06 6.54
N SER A 7 -1.77 -14.32 5.56
CA SER A 7 -1.76 -12.86 5.59
C SER A 7 -3.18 -12.34 5.33
N VAL A 8 -4.07 -12.51 6.31
CA VAL A 8 -5.37 -11.84 6.33
C VAL A 8 -5.15 -10.48 6.98
N THR A 9 -4.86 -9.45 6.18
CA THR A 9 -4.95 -8.07 6.66
C THR A 9 -6.44 -7.73 6.80
N ALA A 10 -7.03 -8.12 7.94
CA ALA A 10 -8.38 -7.71 8.29
C ALA A 10 -8.35 -6.22 8.67
N LEU A 11 -8.88 -5.36 7.81
CA LEU A 11 -9.21 -3.98 8.18
C LEU A 11 -10.45 -4.03 9.08
N LEU A 12 -10.22 -3.94 10.39
CA LEU A 12 -11.25 -3.95 11.42
C LEU A 12 -11.94 -2.57 11.49
N PHE A 13 -13.13 -2.44 10.91
CA PHE A 13 -14.12 -1.44 11.34
C PHE A 13 -14.88 -1.92 12.60
N CYS A 14 -14.23 -1.99 13.77
CA CYS A 14 -14.87 -2.57 14.97
C CYS A 14 -15.44 -1.53 15.94
N SER A 15 -16.72 -1.65 16.25
CA SER A 15 -17.27 -1.27 17.55
C SER A 15 -16.95 -2.37 18.58
N VAL A 16 -16.15 -1.98 19.57
CA VAL A 16 -15.89 -2.54 20.91
C VAL A 16 -16.58 -3.86 21.29
N GLY A 17 -15.75 -4.88 21.59
CA GLY A 17 -15.90 -5.78 22.75
C GLY A 17 -17.19 -6.59 22.87
N ILE A 18 -17.42 -7.57 22.00
CA ILE A 18 -18.46 -8.58 22.20
C ILE A 18 -17.91 -9.97 21.82
N TYR A 19 -17.51 -10.75 22.82
CA TYR A 19 -17.40 -12.21 22.65
C TYR A 19 -18.83 -12.74 22.39
N ASN A 20 -19.05 -13.41 21.25
CA ASN A 20 -20.34 -13.88 20.72
C ASN A 20 -21.26 -12.83 20.05
N ALA A 21 -20.75 -11.71 19.55
CA ALA A 21 -21.56 -10.86 18.67
C ALA A 21 -21.95 -11.61 17.38
N PRO A 22 -23.20 -11.46 16.90
CA PRO A 22 -23.54 -11.84 15.53
C PRO A 22 -22.56 -11.18 14.56
N VAL A 23 -22.15 -11.88 13.51
CA VAL A 23 -21.24 -11.33 12.47
C VAL A 23 -21.78 -10.01 11.89
N SER A 24 -23.10 -9.82 11.89
CA SER A 24 -23.76 -8.58 11.47
C SER A 24 -23.50 -7.36 12.36
N GLN A 25 -23.01 -7.55 13.59
CA GLN A 25 -22.63 -6.48 14.52
C GLN A 25 -21.10 -6.32 14.64
N ALA A 26 -20.35 -7.22 14.02
CA ALA A 26 -18.91 -7.12 13.91
C ALA A 26 -18.53 -6.21 12.72
N PRO A 27 -17.28 -5.72 12.70
CA PRO A 27 -16.68 -5.16 11.50
C PRO A 27 -16.93 -6.03 10.29
N VAL A 28 -17.26 -5.35 9.20
CA VAL A 28 -17.27 -6.00 7.89
C VAL A 28 -15.85 -6.47 7.57
N LEU A 29 -15.71 -7.78 7.37
CA LEU A 29 -14.45 -8.39 6.97
C LEU A 29 -14.20 -8.12 5.49
N MET A 30 -13.08 -7.48 5.18
CA MET A 30 -12.56 -7.36 3.82
C MET A 30 -11.24 -8.10 3.71
N LEU A 31 -11.09 -8.88 2.64
CA LEU A 31 -9.96 -9.77 2.40
C LEU A 31 -9.04 -9.18 1.34
N HIS A 32 -7.73 -9.26 1.57
CA HIS A 32 -6.75 -8.68 0.67
C HIS A 32 -5.86 -9.81 0.10
N PRO A 33 -6.23 -10.44 -1.03
CA PRO A 33 -5.40 -11.44 -1.68
C PRO A 33 -4.08 -10.83 -2.15
N ARG A 34 -3.07 -11.69 -2.36
CA ARG A 34 -1.83 -11.29 -3.03
C ARG A 34 -2.11 -10.66 -4.40
N ALA A 35 -1.19 -9.83 -4.87
CA ALA A 35 -1.24 -9.22 -6.20
C ALA A 35 -0.75 -10.18 -7.31
N TRP A 36 -1.10 -9.89 -8.57
CA TRP A 36 -0.87 -10.78 -9.73
C TRP A 36 0.60 -11.16 -9.97
N ASN A 37 1.55 -10.36 -9.47
CA ASN A 37 2.98 -10.61 -9.55
C ASN A 37 3.50 -11.71 -8.58
N MET A 38 2.65 -12.24 -7.72
CA MET A 38 3.02 -13.22 -6.69
C MET A 38 2.53 -14.62 -7.03
N VAL A 39 3.38 -15.62 -6.77
CA VAL A 39 3.09 -17.05 -6.96
C VAL A 39 2.80 -17.75 -5.63
N GLU A 40 2.12 -18.89 -5.68
CA GLU A 40 2.10 -19.86 -4.59
C GLU A 40 3.18 -20.92 -4.83
N HIS A 41 4.09 -21.10 -3.88
CA HIS A 41 5.23 -22.01 -4.06
C HIS A 41 4.88 -23.46 -3.78
N ASN A 42 3.88 -23.68 -2.91
CA ASN A 42 3.49 -25.03 -2.52
C ASN A 42 2.47 -25.66 -3.50
N MET A 43 1.98 -24.88 -4.46
CA MET A 43 1.03 -25.34 -5.47
C MET A 43 1.18 -24.51 -6.74
N MET A 44 1.19 -25.16 -7.91
CA MET A 44 1.37 -24.51 -9.23
C MET A 44 0.15 -23.68 -9.65
N VAL A 45 -0.13 -22.59 -8.93
CA VAL A 45 -1.19 -21.62 -9.20
C VAL A 45 -0.73 -20.19 -8.88
N PRO A 46 -1.35 -19.17 -9.49
CA PRO A 46 -1.12 -17.78 -9.08
C PRO A 46 -1.51 -17.55 -7.62
N GLY A 47 -0.69 -16.78 -6.88
CA GLY A 47 -0.94 -16.43 -5.48
C GLY A 47 -2.31 -15.80 -5.22
N PRO A 48 -2.77 -14.79 -5.99
CA PRO A 48 -4.09 -14.20 -5.82
C PRO A 48 -5.23 -15.22 -5.90
N LEU A 49 -5.12 -16.18 -6.83
CA LEU A 49 -6.15 -17.20 -7.05
C LEU A 49 -6.15 -18.25 -5.93
N PHE A 50 -4.98 -18.56 -5.37
CA PHE A 50 -4.88 -19.41 -4.18
C PHE A 50 -5.62 -18.79 -3.00
N ASP A 51 -5.29 -17.53 -2.68
CA ASP A 51 -5.88 -16.81 -1.55
C ASP A 51 -7.39 -16.66 -1.73
N PHE A 52 -7.80 -16.13 -2.89
CA PHE A 52 -9.22 -15.94 -3.22
C PHE A 52 -9.98 -17.27 -3.23
N GLY A 53 -9.44 -18.31 -3.85
CA GLY A 53 -10.09 -19.61 -4.00
C GLY A 53 -10.37 -20.29 -2.66
N LEU A 54 -9.39 -20.33 -1.77
CA LEU A 54 -9.56 -20.89 -0.43
C LEU A 54 -10.63 -20.13 0.37
N LEU A 55 -10.56 -18.80 0.35
CA LEU A 55 -11.50 -17.97 1.09
C LEU A 55 -12.94 -18.14 0.58
N MET A 56 -13.13 -18.10 -0.73
CA MET A 56 -14.45 -18.27 -1.35
C MET A 56 -15.02 -19.66 -1.12
N PHE A 57 -14.22 -20.70 -1.31
CA PHE A 57 -14.68 -22.08 -1.14
C PHE A 57 -15.12 -22.38 0.29
N HIS A 58 -14.34 -21.92 1.28
CA HIS A 58 -14.61 -22.23 2.68
C HIS A 58 -15.62 -21.29 3.34
N ASN A 59 -15.64 -19.99 2.99
CA ASN A 59 -16.35 -18.99 3.79
C ASN A 59 -17.51 -18.28 3.09
N ALA A 60 -17.59 -18.28 1.75
CA ALA A 60 -18.55 -17.41 1.05
C ALA A 60 -20.01 -17.67 1.46
N LYS A 61 -20.42 -18.94 1.53
CA LYS A 61 -21.78 -19.31 1.96
C LYS A 61 -22.06 -18.94 3.41
N LEU A 62 -21.08 -19.17 4.29
CA LEU A 62 -21.21 -18.86 5.72
C LEU A 62 -21.38 -17.35 5.94
N ILE A 63 -20.57 -16.54 5.26
CA ILE A 63 -20.63 -15.07 5.38
C ILE A 63 -22.00 -14.55 4.88
N LEU A 64 -22.50 -15.08 3.76
CA LEU A 64 -23.82 -14.71 3.22
C LEU A 64 -24.98 -15.11 4.16
N GLN A 65 -24.93 -16.30 4.74
CA GLN A 65 -25.95 -16.75 5.72
C GLN A 65 -26.00 -15.86 6.96
N ASN A 66 -24.90 -15.18 7.28
CA ASN A 66 -24.78 -14.25 8.40
C ASN A 66 -25.00 -12.77 8.00
N GLN A 67 -25.72 -12.51 6.91
CA GLN A 67 -26.10 -11.17 6.44
C GLN A 67 -24.91 -10.25 6.11
N SER A 68 -23.80 -10.83 5.66
CA SER A 68 -22.63 -10.11 5.14
C SER A 68 -22.27 -10.65 3.75
N GLY A 69 -21.18 -10.19 3.13
CA GLY A 69 -20.76 -10.64 1.81
C GLY A 69 -19.25 -10.92 1.73
N PRO A 70 -18.81 -11.74 0.75
CA PRO A 70 -17.39 -11.92 0.47
C PRO A 70 -16.83 -10.63 -0.16
N PHE A 71 -16.13 -9.85 0.66
CA PHE A 71 -15.61 -8.54 0.27
C PHE A 71 -14.09 -8.53 0.18
N PHE A 72 -13.58 -7.81 -0.82
CA PHE A 72 -12.16 -7.84 -1.18
C PHE A 72 -11.55 -6.44 -1.34
N TYR A 73 -10.25 -6.36 -1.09
CA TYR A 73 -9.38 -5.29 -1.55
C TYR A 73 -8.47 -5.84 -2.65
N LEU A 74 -8.43 -5.19 -3.81
CA LEU A 74 -7.59 -5.61 -4.93
C LEU A 74 -6.42 -4.64 -5.06
N SER A 75 -5.20 -5.11 -4.78
CA SER A 75 -3.98 -4.31 -4.87
C SER A 75 -3.29 -4.42 -6.23
N LYS A 76 -2.45 -3.41 -6.52
CA LYS A 76 -1.53 -3.36 -7.66
C LYS A 76 -2.18 -3.60 -9.01
N VAL A 77 -3.47 -3.27 -9.13
CA VAL A 77 -4.15 -3.22 -10.43
C VAL A 77 -3.52 -2.10 -11.25
N GLU A 78 -3.10 -2.42 -12.47
CA GLU A 78 -2.45 -1.44 -13.34
C GLU A 78 -3.28 -1.04 -14.56
N ARG A 79 -4.14 -1.94 -15.01
CA ARG A 79 -4.99 -1.75 -16.19
C ARG A 79 -6.42 -2.22 -15.94
N TYR A 80 -7.38 -1.64 -16.64
CA TYR A 80 -8.79 -2.07 -16.59
C TYR A 80 -8.99 -3.55 -16.97
N MET A 81 -8.10 -4.11 -17.81
CA MET A 81 -8.17 -5.53 -18.18
C MET A 81 -7.95 -6.48 -16.99
N GLU A 82 -7.20 -6.06 -15.97
CA GLU A 82 -7.06 -6.84 -14.73
C GLU A 82 -8.35 -6.77 -13.90
N ALA A 83 -9.03 -5.63 -13.89
CA ALA A 83 -10.36 -5.48 -13.29
C ALA A 83 -11.40 -6.37 -14.01
N ARG A 84 -11.34 -6.45 -15.34
CA ARG A 84 -12.13 -7.39 -16.15
C ARG A 84 -11.87 -8.84 -15.75
N LEU A 85 -10.60 -9.21 -15.59
CA LEU A 85 -10.23 -10.56 -15.15
C LEU A 85 -10.85 -10.88 -13.78
N TRP A 86 -10.77 -9.96 -12.82
CA TRP A 86 -11.42 -10.11 -11.52
C TRP A 86 -12.95 -10.23 -11.61
N SER A 87 -13.60 -9.47 -12.50
CA SER A 87 -15.04 -9.62 -12.74
C SER A 87 -15.38 -11.01 -13.29
N GLN A 88 -14.61 -11.52 -14.27
CA GLN A 88 -14.80 -12.85 -14.82
C GLN A 88 -14.61 -13.96 -13.78
N ILE A 89 -13.58 -13.85 -12.94
CA ILE A 89 -13.33 -14.76 -11.82
C ILE A 89 -14.50 -14.74 -10.83
N SER A 90 -15.02 -13.55 -10.52
CA SER A 90 -16.14 -13.38 -9.59
C SER A 90 -17.41 -14.04 -10.13
N PHE A 91 -17.81 -13.74 -11.37
CA PHE A 91 -18.95 -14.38 -12.02
C PHE A 91 -18.82 -15.90 -12.10
N TRP A 92 -17.64 -16.39 -12.48
CA TRP A 92 -17.39 -17.82 -12.55
C TRP A 92 -17.56 -18.47 -11.17
N THR A 93 -17.01 -17.85 -10.14
CA THR A 93 -17.08 -18.33 -8.76
C THR A 93 -18.50 -18.34 -8.22
N GLU A 94 -19.25 -17.25 -8.42
CA GLU A 94 -20.65 -17.15 -8.03
C GLU A 94 -21.47 -18.27 -8.67
N LYS A 95 -21.33 -18.48 -9.99
CA LYS A 95 -21.99 -19.59 -10.69
C LYS A 95 -21.54 -20.94 -10.18
N LYS A 96 -20.24 -21.15 -9.97
CA LYS A 96 -19.66 -22.44 -9.58
C LYS A 96 -20.09 -22.87 -8.18
N LEU A 97 -20.20 -21.92 -7.26
CA LEU A 97 -20.56 -22.18 -5.86
C LEU A 97 -22.08 -22.05 -5.60
N GLY A 98 -22.85 -21.58 -6.59
CA GLY A 98 -24.29 -21.35 -6.47
C GLY A 98 -24.62 -20.15 -5.58
N LEU A 99 -23.82 -19.09 -5.68
CA LEU A 99 -24.01 -17.85 -4.93
C LEU A 99 -24.88 -16.87 -5.74
N PRO A 100 -25.57 -15.91 -5.08
CA PRO A 100 -26.27 -14.83 -5.77
C PRO A 100 -25.30 -14.04 -6.66
N ALA A 101 -25.74 -13.66 -7.86
CA ALA A 101 -24.94 -12.85 -8.76
C ALA A 101 -24.63 -11.48 -8.15
N GLY A 102 -23.39 -11.03 -8.28
CA GLY A 102 -22.93 -9.74 -7.75
C GLY A 102 -22.80 -9.70 -6.22
N CYS A 103 -22.80 -10.86 -5.53
CA CYS A 103 -22.61 -10.90 -4.08
C CYS A 103 -21.16 -10.64 -3.67
N ILE A 104 -20.20 -10.94 -4.56
CA ILE A 104 -18.79 -10.60 -4.35
C ILE A 104 -18.65 -9.09 -4.57
N LYS A 105 -18.04 -8.38 -3.61
CA LYS A 105 -17.70 -6.97 -3.78
C LYS A 105 -16.22 -6.71 -3.58
N ALA A 106 -15.65 -5.79 -4.35
CA ALA A 106 -14.24 -5.49 -4.33
C ALA A 106 -14.00 -3.98 -4.40
N THR A 107 -13.15 -3.47 -3.51
CA THR A 107 -12.59 -2.13 -3.59
C THR A 107 -11.20 -2.23 -4.24
N VAL A 108 -10.96 -1.45 -5.30
CA VAL A 108 -9.66 -1.47 -6.00
C VAL A 108 -8.75 -0.38 -5.43
N LEU A 109 -7.53 -0.74 -5.05
CA LEU A 109 -6.51 0.24 -4.68
C LEU A 109 -5.95 0.86 -5.96
N ILE A 110 -6.18 2.15 -6.13
CA ILE A 110 -5.50 2.92 -7.17
C ILE A 110 -4.12 3.27 -6.62
N GLU A 111 -3.15 2.42 -6.91
CA GLU A 111 -1.80 2.54 -6.37
C GLU A 111 -0.72 2.39 -7.44
N CYS A 112 -1.14 2.51 -8.71
CA CYS A 112 -0.28 2.59 -9.87
C CYS A 112 -0.66 3.83 -10.70
N VAL A 113 0.35 4.56 -11.17
CA VAL A 113 0.18 5.72 -12.05
C VAL A 113 -0.60 5.40 -13.32
N LEU A 114 -0.54 4.16 -13.83
CA LEU A 114 -1.28 3.76 -15.01
C LEU A 114 -2.78 3.59 -14.71
N ALA A 115 -3.12 2.94 -13.60
CA ALA A 115 -4.51 2.72 -13.19
C ALA A 115 -5.26 4.02 -12.90
N LEU A 116 -4.53 5.08 -12.50
CA LEU A 116 -5.10 6.42 -12.32
C LEU A 116 -5.78 6.95 -13.59
N PHE A 117 -5.22 6.67 -14.77
CA PHE A 117 -5.78 7.12 -16.05
C PHE A 117 -6.88 6.19 -16.58
N GLU A 118 -7.17 5.10 -15.89
CA GLU A 118 -8.15 4.08 -16.29
C GLU A 118 -9.18 3.82 -15.19
N MET A 119 -9.36 4.75 -14.23
CA MET A 119 -10.26 4.55 -13.09
C MET A 119 -11.72 4.35 -13.51
N GLU A 120 -12.18 5.08 -14.53
CA GLU A 120 -13.55 4.92 -15.04
C GLU A 120 -13.75 3.54 -15.69
N GLU A 121 -12.78 3.09 -16.47
CA GLU A 121 -12.77 1.77 -17.10
C GLU A 121 -12.67 0.65 -16.06
N ILE A 122 -11.85 0.80 -15.02
CA ILE A 122 -11.76 -0.15 -13.90
C ILE A 122 -13.12 -0.29 -13.21
N LEU A 123 -13.79 0.82 -12.91
CA LEU A 123 -15.13 0.81 -12.32
C LEU A 123 -16.15 0.18 -13.28
N TYR A 124 -16.05 0.45 -14.57
CA TYR A 124 -16.94 -0.12 -15.57
C TYR A 124 -16.81 -1.64 -15.69
N GLU A 125 -15.58 -2.15 -15.76
CA GLU A 125 -15.31 -3.59 -15.84
C GLU A 125 -15.75 -4.34 -14.57
N LEU A 126 -15.72 -3.68 -13.41
CA LEU A 126 -16.17 -4.23 -12.13
C LEU A 126 -17.58 -3.79 -11.73
N LYS A 127 -18.40 -3.18 -12.59
CA LYS A 127 -19.68 -2.54 -12.18
C LYS A 127 -20.62 -3.41 -11.33
N GLU A 128 -20.65 -4.73 -11.55
CA GLU A 128 -21.49 -5.68 -10.81
C GLU A 128 -20.86 -6.11 -9.47
N HIS A 129 -19.54 -5.97 -9.33
CA HIS A 129 -18.73 -6.42 -8.20
C HIS A 129 -17.97 -5.28 -7.51
N SER A 130 -18.18 -4.02 -7.88
CA SER A 130 -17.43 -2.90 -7.33
C SER A 130 -17.99 -2.45 -5.98
N ALA A 131 -17.10 -2.17 -5.04
CA ALA A 131 -17.33 -1.43 -3.80
C ALA A 131 -16.54 -0.11 -3.80
N GLY A 132 -16.16 0.41 -4.98
CA GLY A 132 -15.44 1.66 -5.13
C GLY A 132 -13.93 1.54 -5.23
N LEU A 133 -13.24 2.66 -5.03
CA LEU A 133 -11.80 2.79 -5.16
C LEU A 133 -11.17 3.27 -3.85
N ASN A 134 -9.89 2.96 -3.67
CA ASN A 134 -9.09 3.43 -2.55
C ASN A 134 -7.85 4.18 -3.01
N CYS A 135 -7.50 5.25 -2.29
CA CYS A 135 -6.35 6.08 -2.57
C CYS A 135 -5.05 5.54 -1.96
N GLY A 136 -4.27 4.76 -2.72
CA GLY A 136 -2.98 4.20 -2.28
C GLY A 136 -1.77 5.13 -2.50
N ILE A 137 -1.57 6.13 -1.64
CA ILE A 137 -0.59 7.22 -1.83
C ILE A 137 0.87 6.75 -1.98
N TRP A 138 1.31 5.82 -1.13
CA TRP A 138 2.72 5.41 -1.06
C TRP A 138 3.14 4.51 -2.21
N ASP A 139 2.33 3.51 -2.51
CA ASP A 139 2.49 2.65 -3.67
C ASP A 139 2.32 3.45 -4.98
N TYR A 140 1.38 4.41 -5.02
CA TYR A 140 1.23 5.34 -6.15
C TYR A 140 2.50 6.14 -6.41
N SER A 141 3.07 6.79 -5.38
CA SER A 141 4.34 7.54 -5.52
C SER A 141 5.47 6.63 -5.96
N ALA A 142 5.56 5.43 -5.40
CA ALA A 142 6.58 4.45 -5.76
C ALA A 142 6.39 3.89 -7.19
N SER A 143 5.17 3.90 -7.73
CA SER A 143 4.88 3.44 -9.08
C SER A 143 5.52 4.34 -10.15
N PHE A 144 5.71 5.64 -9.88
CA PHE A 144 6.46 6.54 -10.75
C PHE A 144 7.92 6.09 -10.89
N VAL A 145 8.54 5.68 -9.79
CA VAL A 145 9.92 5.19 -9.83
C VAL A 145 10.01 3.89 -10.62
N ASN A 146 9.04 2.98 -10.44
CA ASN A 146 8.99 1.74 -11.21
C ASN A 146 8.82 1.96 -12.71
N ARG A 147 7.85 2.80 -13.10
CA ARG A 147 7.48 2.99 -14.50
C ARG A 147 8.39 3.98 -15.22
N PHE A 148 8.88 5.00 -14.50
CA PHE A 148 9.57 6.15 -15.09
C PHE A 148 10.87 6.53 -14.40
N GLY A 149 11.40 5.70 -13.48
CA GLY A 149 12.58 6.03 -12.69
C GLY A 149 13.85 6.29 -13.50
N HIS A 150 13.89 5.92 -14.78
CA HIS A 150 14.96 6.26 -15.71
C HIS A 150 14.93 7.71 -16.22
N ARG A 151 13.79 8.42 -16.06
CA ARG A 151 13.59 9.81 -16.51
C ARG A 151 13.79 10.77 -15.35
N ALA A 152 14.58 11.82 -15.57
CA ALA A 152 14.82 12.85 -14.56
C ALA A 152 13.56 13.68 -14.24
N ASP A 153 12.64 13.80 -15.22
CA ASP A 153 11.34 14.50 -15.04
C ASP A 153 10.50 13.91 -13.89
N PHE A 154 10.71 12.62 -13.57
CA PHE A 154 9.97 11.89 -12.54
C PHE A 154 10.79 11.62 -11.28
N LEU A 155 11.84 12.42 -11.04
CA LEU A 155 12.64 12.36 -9.82
C LEU A 155 11.81 12.77 -8.61
N LEU A 156 11.73 11.90 -7.61
CA LEU A 156 11.04 12.20 -6.35
C LEU A 156 12.05 12.70 -5.29
N PRO A 157 11.71 13.78 -4.56
CA PRO A 157 12.54 14.31 -3.49
C PRO A 157 12.47 13.42 -2.23
N ASP A 158 13.10 13.86 -1.14
CA ASP A 158 12.95 13.23 0.16
C ASP A 158 11.48 13.16 0.56
N HIS A 159 10.94 11.96 0.45
CA HIS A 159 9.55 11.65 0.69
C HIS A 159 9.07 12.05 2.07
N SER A 160 9.91 11.96 3.11
CA SER A 160 9.50 12.28 4.47
C SER A 160 9.33 13.79 4.69
N LYS A 161 9.94 14.62 3.82
CA LYS A 161 9.95 16.08 3.94
C LYS A 161 9.08 16.78 2.90
N TYR A 162 9.00 16.23 1.69
CA TYR A 162 8.45 16.93 0.52
C TYR A 162 7.27 16.25 -0.16
N VAL A 163 6.85 15.08 0.30
CA VAL A 163 5.72 14.33 -0.29
C VAL A 163 4.60 14.21 0.73
N ASP A 164 3.56 15.01 0.53
CA ASP A 164 2.34 15.05 1.35
C ASP A 164 1.09 15.30 0.49
N MET A 165 -0.09 15.19 1.10
CA MET A 165 -1.38 15.36 0.42
C MET A 165 -1.68 16.79 -0.05
N GLU A 166 -0.87 17.78 0.36
CA GLU A 166 -1.01 19.17 -0.09
C GLU A 166 -0.25 19.40 -1.41
N LYS A 167 0.62 18.47 -1.83
CA LYS A 167 1.29 18.54 -3.12
C LYS A 167 0.32 18.28 -4.27
N ARG A 168 0.44 19.10 -5.33
CA ARG A 168 -0.45 19.13 -6.50
C ARG A 168 -0.79 17.73 -7.02
N PHE A 169 0.19 16.89 -7.30
CA PHE A 169 -0.09 15.57 -7.89
C PHE A 169 -0.90 14.63 -6.98
N LEU A 170 -0.68 14.65 -5.66
CA LEU A 170 -1.46 13.84 -4.71
C LEU A 170 -2.83 14.44 -4.43
N HIS A 171 -2.92 15.77 -4.38
CA HIS A 171 -4.18 16.47 -4.23
C HIS A 171 -5.10 16.24 -5.43
N SER A 172 -4.58 16.46 -6.65
CA SER A 172 -5.28 16.23 -7.91
C SER A 172 -5.61 14.76 -8.13
N TYR A 173 -4.74 13.84 -7.68
CA TYR A 173 -5.06 12.42 -7.64
C TYR A 173 -6.30 12.15 -6.77
N MET A 174 -6.30 12.59 -5.51
CA MET A 174 -7.44 12.38 -4.61
C MET A 174 -8.74 12.98 -5.17
N ASP A 175 -8.66 14.21 -5.66
CA ASP A 175 -9.79 14.91 -6.25
C ASP A 175 -10.37 14.16 -7.46
N LEU A 176 -9.52 13.68 -8.37
CA LEU A 176 -9.97 12.90 -9.52
C LEU A 176 -10.58 11.56 -9.10
N LEU A 177 -10.01 10.88 -8.11
CA LEU A 177 -10.54 9.61 -7.60
C LEU A 177 -11.93 9.80 -7.01
N VAL A 178 -12.11 10.81 -6.13
CA VAL A 178 -13.41 11.14 -5.54
C VAL A 178 -14.43 11.48 -6.62
N GLN A 179 -14.07 12.40 -7.53
CA GLN A 179 -14.94 12.83 -8.62
C GLN A 179 -15.35 11.65 -9.52
N THR A 180 -14.43 10.73 -9.80
CA THR A 180 -14.67 9.55 -10.63
C THR A 180 -15.61 8.56 -9.95
N CYS A 181 -15.34 8.23 -8.68
CA CYS A 181 -16.17 7.33 -7.89
C CYS A 181 -17.60 7.86 -7.75
N HIS A 182 -17.76 9.12 -7.31
CA HIS A 182 -19.07 9.68 -7.01
C HIS A 182 -19.95 9.84 -8.26
N ARG A 183 -19.37 10.21 -9.42
CA ARG A 183 -20.08 10.22 -10.71
C ARG A 183 -20.64 8.86 -11.11
N ARG A 184 -20.07 7.77 -10.59
CA ARG A 184 -20.50 6.38 -10.85
C ARG A 184 -21.27 5.76 -9.69
N GLY A 185 -21.59 6.53 -8.64
CA GLY A 185 -22.26 6.03 -7.43
C GLY A 185 -21.42 5.03 -6.63
N ALA A 186 -20.09 5.08 -6.79
CA ALA A 186 -19.14 4.22 -6.10
C ALA A 186 -18.45 4.99 -4.97
N LEU A 187 -17.99 4.26 -3.93
CA LEU A 187 -17.31 4.88 -2.80
C LEU A 187 -15.85 5.26 -3.15
N ALA A 188 -15.38 6.37 -2.61
CA ALA A 188 -14.01 6.85 -2.68
C ALA A 188 -13.39 6.84 -1.29
N THR A 189 -12.50 5.91 -1.01
CA THR A 189 -11.84 5.84 0.30
C THR A 189 -10.43 6.45 0.25
N GLY A 190 -10.08 7.20 1.29
CA GLY A 190 -8.72 7.68 1.50
C GLY A 190 -7.77 6.54 1.88
N GLY A 191 -6.47 6.79 1.72
CA GLY A 191 -5.43 5.85 2.14
C GLY A 191 -5.31 5.71 3.65
N MET A 192 -4.18 5.14 4.09
CA MET A 192 -3.86 5.01 5.51
C MET A 192 -3.81 6.39 6.18
N ALA A 193 -4.66 6.60 7.18
CA ALA A 193 -4.73 7.85 7.93
C ALA A 193 -3.37 8.18 8.54
N ALA A 194 -2.97 9.46 8.43
CA ALA A 194 -1.74 9.92 9.04
C ALA A 194 -1.81 9.72 10.56
N LEU A 195 -0.71 9.23 11.12
CA LEU A 195 -0.59 8.86 12.53
C LEU A 195 -0.75 10.10 13.40
N LEU A 196 -1.71 10.08 14.34
CA LEU A 196 -1.85 11.11 15.37
C LEU A 196 -0.81 10.90 16.49
N LEU A 197 0.48 10.76 16.13
CA LEU A 197 1.56 10.61 17.10
C LEU A 197 1.66 11.83 18.02
N PRO A 198 2.09 11.67 19.29
CA PRO A 198 2.47 12.79 20.14
C PRO A 198 3.58 13.60 19.43
N GLY A 199 3.28 14.86 19.08
CA GLY A 199 4.21 15.77 18.39
C GLY A 199 3.76 16.21 16.99
N ASP A 200 3.04 15.36 16.25
CA ASP A 200 2.62 15.66 14.86
C ASP A 200 1.09 15.56 14.67
N LYS A 201 0.34 15.55 15.78
CA LYS A 201 -1.13 15.46 15.78
C LYS A 201 -1.79 16.56 14.94
N GLU A 202 -1.24 17.76 14.95
CA GLU A 202 -1.83 18.90 14.25
C GLU A 202 -1.74 18.73 12.73
N ASN A 203 -0.56 18.37 12.20
CA ASN A 203 -0.39 18.12 10.77
C ASN A 203 -1.18 16.88 10.31
N ALA A 204 -1.16 15.80 11.09
CA ALA A 204 -1.94 14.60 10.79
C ALA A 204 -3.45 14.89 10.76
N THR A 205 -3.97 15.65 11.72
CA THR A 205 -5.37 16.10 11.75
C THR A 205 -5.69 17.00 10.55
N ARG A 206 -4.79 17.94 10.20
CA ARG A 206 -4.95 18.84 9.05
C ARG A 206 -5.05 18.07 7.75
N SER A 207 -4.15 17.12 7.52
CA SER A 207 -4.12 16.26 6.33
C SER A 207 -5.38 15.42 6.22
N ASN A 208 -5.77 14.70 7.28
CA ASN A 208 -6.99 13.88 7.29
C ASN A 208 -8.25 14.73 7.06
N LYS A 209 -8.32 15.94 7.64
CA LYS A 209 -9.40 16.90 7.41
C LYS A 209 -9.44 17.39 5.96
N SER A 210 -8.29 17.61 5.33
CA SER A 210 -8.22 17.99 3.92
C SER A 210 -8.84 16.90 3.04
N CYS A 211 -8.53 15.63 3.30
CA CYS A 211 -9.13 14.49 2.60
C CYS A 211 -10.65 14.41 2.80
N ILE A 212 -11.17 14.63 4.03
CA ILE A 212 -12.63 14.66 4.27
C ILE A 212 -13.28 15.76 3.44
N LYS A 213 -12.71 16.97 3.44
CA LYS A 213 -13.21 18.09 2.64
C LYS A 213 -13.18 17.81 1.13
N ALA A 214 -12.20 17.03 0.67
CA ALA A 214 -12.14 16.59 -0.71
C ALA A 214 -13.29 15.64 -1.09
N GLY A 215 -13.95 15.02 -0.11
CA GLY A 215 -15.13 14.18 -0.31
C GLY A 215 -14.88 12.69 -0.15
N VAL A 216 -13.80 12.25 0.51
CA VAL A 216 -13.60 10.81 0.76
C VAL A 216 -14.72 10.24 1.65
N ASP A 217 -15.14 9.01 1.42
CA ASP A 217 -16.18 8.31 2.17
C ASP A 217 -15.67 7.57 3.40
N GLY A 218 -14.34 7.47 3.56
CA GLY A 218 -13.73 6.74 4.67
C GLY A 218 -12.21 6.71 4.59
N PHE A 219 -11.58 6.10 5.59
CA PHE A 219 -10.13 5.98 5.72
C PHE A 219 -9.73 4.57 6.15
N MET A 220 -8.49 4.19 5.81
CA MET A 220 -7.84 3.04 6.42
C MET A 220 -7.13 3.49 7.70
N VAL A 221 -7.30 2.73 8.78
CA VAL A 221 -6.49 2.87 10.00
C VAL A 221 -5.83 1.54 10.32
N TYR A 222 -4.61 1.58 10.82
CA TYR A 222 -3.87 0.37 11.21
C TYR A 222 -3.86 0.16 12.73
N ASP A 223 -4.15 1.22 13.51
CA ASP A 223 -4.18 1.20 14.97
C ASP A 223 -5.62 1.32 15.45
N MET A 224 -6.00 0.49 16.43
CA MET A 224 -7.32 0.55 17.03
C MET A 224 -7.55 1.88 17.74
N ASP A 225 -6.48 2.48 18.28
CA ASP A 225 -6.53 3.77 18.98
C ASP A 225 -6.86 4.94 18.02
N LEU A 226 -6.74 4.75 16.71
CA LEU A 226 -7.08 5.75 15.71
C LEU A 226 -8.55 5.69 15.27
N ILE A 227 -9.29 4.62 15.60
CA ILE A 227 -10.68 4.43 15.15
C ILE A 227 -11.58 5.56 15.66
N GLU A 228 -11.65 5.73 16.99
CA GLU A 228 -12.55 6.73 17.60
C GLU A 228 -12.17 8.18 17.20
N PRO A 229 -10.89 8.60 17.23
CA PRO A 229 -10.49 9.92 16.74
C PRO A 229 -10.89 10.18 15.28
N MET A 230 -10.69 9.19 14.40
CA MET A 230 -11.01 9.34 12.97
C MET A 230 -12.52 9.37 12.72
N GLN A 231 -13.31 8.57 13.45
CA GLN A 231 -14.76 8.62 13.38
C GLN A 231 -15.30 9.98 13.81
N LYS A 232 -14.80 10.54 14.92
CA LYS A 232 -15.18 11.89 15.38
C LYS A 232 -14.80 12.96 14.36
N LEU A 233 -13.59 12.87 13.79
CA LEU A 233 -13.13 13.82 12.78
C LEU A 233 -14.01 13.76 11.51
N PHE A 234 -14.39 12.56 11.08
CA PHE A 234 -15.28 12.36 9.94
C PHE A 234 -16.67 12.93 10.21
N GLN A 235 -17.27 12.62 11.36
CA GLN A 235 -18.58 13.14 11.76
C GLN A 235 -18.60 14.68 11.88
N LEU A 236 -17.50 15.29 12.31
CA LEU A 236 -17.39 16.75 12.44
C LEU A 236 -17.32 17.46 11.08
N HIS A 237 -16.88 16.77 10.03
CA HIS A 237 -16.53 17.37 8.74
C HIS A 237 -17.28 16.77 7.54
N SER A 238 -18.20 15.85 7.76
CA SER A 238 -19.10 15.28 6.74
C SER A 238 -20.55 15.39 7.18
N HIS A 239 -21.48 15.26 6.22
CA HIS A 239 -22.93 15.46 6.45
C HIS A 239 -23.73 14.15 6.46
N GLY A 240 -23.09 13.00 6.65
CA GLY A 240 -23.77 11.69 6.63
C GLY A 240 -22.84 10.51 6.89
N GLN A 241 -23.32 9.31 6.55
CA GLN A 241 -22.52 8.07 6.63
C GLN A 241 -21.47 7.97 5.53
N ASN A 242 -21.67 8.69 4.42
CA ASN A 242 -20.76 8.81 3.28
C ASN A 242 -20.97 10.18 2.61
N GLN A 243 -20.17 10.49 1.62
CA GLN A 243 -20.14 11.74 0.88
C GLN A 243 -20.44 11.55 -0.63
N LEU A 244 -21.09 10.44 -1.02
CA LEU A 244 -21.40 10.08 -2.41
C LEU A 244 -22.09 11.19 -3.22
N LEU A 245 -22.86 12.05 -2.56
CA LEU A 245 -23.58 13.15 -3.21
C LEU A 245 -22.68 14.36 -3.53
N GLN A 246 -21.43 14.38 -3.04
CA GLN A 246 -20.45 15.41 -3.32
C GLN A 246 -19.75 15.11 -4.66
N LEU A 247 -20.41 15.42 -5.77
CA LEU A 247 -19.92 15.07 -7.11
C LEU A 247 -18.64 15.79 -7.55
N ARG A 248 -18.24 16.86 -6.85
CA ARG A 248 -17.06 17.69 -7.15
C ARG A 248 -16.99 18.18 -8.61
N GLU A 249 -18.11 18.67 -9.15
CA GLU A 249 -18.16 19.26 -10.51
C GLU A 249 -17.39 20.59 -10.61
N ASP A 250 -17.02 21.18 -9.48
CA ASP A 250 -16.21 22.40 -9.36
C ASP A 250 -14.73 22.20 -9.74
N ILE A 251 -14.25 20.95 -9.81
CA ILE A 251 -12.85 20.65 -10.12
C ILE A 251 -12.68 20.19 -11.57
N THR A 252 -11.61 20.65 -12.19
CA THR A 252 -11.07 20.06 -13.41
C THR A 252 -9.64 19.61 -13.14
N VAL A 253 -9.40 18.29 -13.18
CA VAL A 253 -8.05 17.71 -13.08
C VAL A 253 -7.55 17.38 -14.48
N THR A 254 -6.39 17.91 -14.84
CA THR A 254 -5.71 17.64 -16.11
C THR A 254 -4.67 16.52 -15.96
N PRO A 255 -4.27 15.84 -17.05
CA PRO A 255 -3.18 14.87 -17.00
C PRO A 255 -1.86 15.46 -16.49
N GLU A 256 -1.61 16.74 -16.75
CA GLU A 256 -0.40 17.43 -16.28
C GLU A 256 -0.39 17.56 -14.76
N ASP A 257 -1.55 17.87 -14.14
CA ASP A 257 -1.68 17.94 -12.69
C ASP A 257 -1.22 16.65 -11.99
N LEU A 258 -1.50 15.50 -12.61
CA LEU A 258 -1.19 14.17 -12.09
C LEU A 258 0.27 13.75 -12.28
N LEU A 259 0.99 14.40 -13.20
CA LEU A 259 2.35 14.02 -13.62
C LEU A 259 3.43 15.00 -13.13
N ILE A 260 3.05 16.13 -12.53
CA ILE A 260 4.01 17.10 -11.96
C ILE A 260 4.59 16.56 -10.65
N MET A 261 5.87 16.20 -10.65
CA MET A 261 6.56 15.80 -9.42
C MET A 261 6.76 16.99 -8.48
N PRO A 262 6.70 16.77 -7.14
CA PRO A 262 6.94 17.82 -6.17
C PRO A 262 8.40 18.28 -6.24
N ALA A 263 8.60 19.59 -6.24
CA ALA A 263 9.93 20.17 -6.07
C ALA A 263 10.45 19.89 -4.65
N GLY A 264 11.74 19.60 -4.55
CA GLY A 264 12.43 19.36 -3.30
C GLY A 264 13.83 18.83 -3.55
N GLY A 265 14.58 18.58 -2.49
CA GLY A 265 15.86 17.91 -2.55
C GLY A 265 15.90 16.69 -1.65
N LEU A 266 17.11 16.25 -1.34
CA LEU A 266 17.38 15.10 -0.49
C LEU A 266 18.30 15.51 0.64
N THR A 267 17.89 15.29 1.89
CA THR A 267 18.76 15.51 3.05
C THR A 267 19.62 14.27 3.33
N ARG A 268 20.77 14.45 3.97
CA ARG A 268 21.61 13.35 4.47
C ARG A 268 20.85 12.49 5.48
N TYR A 269 20.05 13.12 6.33
CA TYR A 269 19.16 12.41 7.25
C TYR A 269 18.15 11.57 6.47
N GLY A 270 17.48 12.14 5.47
CA GLY A 270 16.55 11.45 4.59
C GLY A 270 17.17 10.25 3.92
N LEU A 271 18.37 10.40 3.34
CA LEU A 271 19.09 9.28 2.74
C LEU A 271 19.37 8.15 3.75
N ARG A 272 19.96 8.48 4.91
CA ARG A 272 20.22 7.50 5.99
C ARG A 272 18.95 6.82 6.46
N TYR A 273 17.87 7.58 6.63
CA TYR A 273 16.59 7.09 7.09
C TYR A 273 15.96 6.11 6.09
N ASN A 274 15.96 6.43 4.78
CA ASN A 274 15.44 5.54 3.75
C ASN A 274 16.29 4.26 3.60
N ILE A 275 17.61 4.34 3.78
CA ILE A 275 18.49 3.15 3.84
C ILE A 275 18.13 2.27 5.03
N ALA A 276 18.11 2.84 6.24
CA ALA A 276 17.82 2.10 7.46
C ALA A 276 16.45 1.41 7.39
N LEU A 277 15.43 2.15 6.97
CA LEU A 277 14.10 1.61 6.73
C LEU A 277 14.14 0.48 5.70
N GLY A 278 14.74 0.70 4.53
CA GLY A 278 14.80 -0.33 3.48
C GLY A 278 15.46 -1.64 3.94
N VAL A 279 16.50 -1.56 4.78
CA VAL A 279 17.13 -2.74 5.39
C VAL A 279 16.20 -3.42 6.40
N LEU A 280 15.60 -2.65 7.30
CA LEU A 280 14.70 -3.18 8.34
C LEU A 280 13.47 -3.87 7.73
N PHE A 281 12.97 -3.40 6.58
CA PHE A 281 11.92 -4.11 5.84
C PHE A 281 12.35 -5.52 5.47
N ILE A 282 13.53 -5.65 4.85
CA ILE A 282 14.03 -6.94 4.36
C ILE A 282 14.34 -7.86 5.54
N GLU A 283 14.89 -7.34 6.63
CA GLU A 283 15.15 -8.09 7.87
C GLU A 283 13.85 -8.63 8.47
N ALA A 284 12.82 -7.78 8.59
CA ALA A 284 11.51 -8.17 9.07
C ALA A 284 10.85 -9.22 8.16
N TRP A 285 10.96 -9.04 6.84
CA TRP A 285 10.49 -10.00 5.85
C TRP A 285 11.20 -11.36 5.99
N LEU A 286 12.53 -11.34 6.16
CA LEU A 286 13.37 -12.51 6.41
C LEU A 286 12.99 -13.26 7.69
N SER A 287 12.56 -12.54 8.72
CA SER A 287 12.16 -13.13 10.00
C SER A 287 10.80 -13.82 9.96
N GLY A 288 10.01 -13.63 8.90
CA GLY A 288 8.60 -14.03 8.83
C GLY A 288 7.67 -13.15 9.68
N VAL A 289 8.23 -12.16 10.39
CA VAL A 289 7.50 -11.19 11.21
C VAL A 289 7.38 -9.89 10.42
N ILE A 290 6.49 -9.86 9.43
CA ILE A 290 5.97 -8.60 8.90
C ILE A 290 4.93 -8.11 9.93
N SER A 291 5.40 -7.71 11.11
CA SER A 291 4.50 -7.26 12.18
C SER A 291 3.72 -6.02 11.75
N SER A 292 2.61 -5.77 12.45
CA SER A 292 1.86 -4.52 12.42
C SER A 292 2.70 -3.28 12.75
N ILE A 293 3.95 -3.42 13.25
CA ILE A 293 4.89 -2.31 13.48
C ILE A 293 5.63 -1.95 12.19
N TRP A 294 5.98 -2.91 11.34
CA TRP A 294 6.66 -2.66 10.06
C TRP A 294 5.67 -2.26 8.96
N GLY A 295 4.43 -2.73 9.04
CA GLY A 295 3.31 -2.19 8.26
C GLY A 295 3.04 -0.69 8.52
N ARG A 296 3.42 -0.16 9.70
CA ARG A 296 3.29 1.28 10.05
C ARG A 296 4.23 2.19 9.26
N LEU A 297 5.36 1.69 8.79
CA LEU A 297 6.53 2.54 8.54
C LEU A 297 6.78 2.87 7.06
N ARG A 298 5.83 2.60 6.15
CA ARG A 298 5.94 3.04 4.75
C ARG A 298 7.25 2.57 4.11
N ILE A 299 7.64 1.31 4.38
CA ILE A 299 9.04 0.86 4.27
C ILE A 299 9.38 0.18 2.95
N GLN A 300 8.43 -0.57 2.37
CA GLN A 300 8.68 -1.41 1.20
C GLN A 300 9.17 -0.63 -0.03
N GLN A 301 8.86 0.66 -0.11
CA GLN A 301 9.18 1.48 -1.28
C GLN A 301 10.45 2.31 -1.12
N ARG A 302 11.09 2.26 0.05
CA ARG A 302 12.24 3.12 0.39
C ARG A 302 13.47 2.80 -0.45
N GLN A 303 13.64 1.53 -0.82
CA GLN A 303 14.72 1.08 -1.70
C GLN A 303 14.62 1.72 -3.10
N ARG A 304 13.39 1.93 -3.62
CA ARG A 304 13.16 2.52 -4.95
C ARG A 304 13.68 3.95 -5.01
N TYR A 305 13.38 4.76 -3.98
CA TYR A 305 13.87 6.13 -3.92
C TYR A 305 15.39 6.20 -3.86
N VAL A 306 16.03 5.37 -3.03
CA VAL A 306 17.50 5.29 -2.95
C VAL A 306 18.11 4.91 -4.29
N TRP A 307 17.55 3.91 -4.98
CA TRP A 307 17.98 3.54 -6.34
C TRP A 307 17.87 4.72 -7.32
N GLN A 308 16.73 5.43 -7.31
CA GLN A 308 16.51 6.58 -8.18
C GLN A 308 17.52 7.71 -7.90
N TRP A 309 17.81 8.00 -6.64
CA TRP A 309 18.77 9.03 -6.24
C TRP A 309 20.20 8.70 -6.66
N ILE A 310 20.60 7.42 -6.58
CA ILE A 310 21.89 6.94 -7.11
C ILE A 310 21.92 7.14 -8.64
N ARG A 311 20.85 6.71 -9.34
CA ARG A 311 20.79 6.76 -10.80
C ARG A 311 20.93 8.18 -11.34
N HIS A 312 20.25 9.14 -10.73
CA HIS A 312 20.25 10.54 -11.15
C HIS A 312 21.33 11.39 -10.47
N GLN A 313 22.21 10.77 -9.67
CA GLN A 313 23.32 11.46 -8.99
C GLN A 313 22.84 12.70 -8.21
N VAL A 314 21.76 12.53 -7.44
CA VAL A 314 21.15 13.62 -6.67
C VAL A 314 22.16 14.22 -5.70
N ARG A 315 22.15 15.55 -5.55
CA ARG A 315 23.00 16.25 -4.58
C ARG A 315 22.26 16.41 -3.26
N LEU A 316 22.93 16.13 -2.15
CA LEU A 316 22.39 16.35 -0.82
C LEU A 316 22.25 17.85 -0.54
N GLU A 317 21.15 18.24 0.10
CA GLU A 317 20.89 19.63 0.48
C GLU A 317 21.91 20.17 1.48
N ASP A 318 22.37 19.30 2.39
CA ASP A 318 23.18 19.71 3.54
C ASP A 318 24.59 20.14 3.14
N ASP A 319 25.25 19.40 2.24
CA ASP A 319 26.66 19.58 1.89
C ASP A 319 26.97 19.44 0.39
N GLY A 320 25.96 19.27 -0.45
CA GLY A 320 26.12 19.15 -1.89
C GLY A 320 26.75 17.84 -2.36
N ALA A 321 27.00 16.88 -1.45
CA ALA A 321 27.56 15.58 -1.79
C ALA A 321 26.65 14.84 -2.76
N VAL A 322 27.23 14.17 -3.75
CA VAL A 322 26.49 13.41 -4.76
C VAL A 322 26.16 12.02 -4.22
N VAL A 323 24.91 11.61 -4.35
CA VAL A 323 24.48 10.24 -4.04
C VAL A 323 25.07 9.29 -5.06
N THR A 324 26.04 8.51 -4.62
CA THR A 324 26.73 7.48 -5.41
C THR A 324 26.54 6.11 -4.79
N ARG A 325 26.83 5.07 -5.59
CA ARG A 325 26.89 3.69 -5.11
C ARG A 325 27.79 3.54 -3.88
N ALA A 326 28.98 4.14 -3.94
CA ALA A 326 29.95 4.11 -2.85
C ALA A 326 29.45 4.81 -1.57
N LEU A 327 28.75 5.95 -1.71
CA LEU A 327 28.16 6.65 -0.57
C LEU A 327 27.06 5.81 0.11
N VAL A 328 26.20 5.16 -0.68
CA VAL A 328 25.11 4.34 -0.12
C VAL A 328 25.66 3.10 0.58
N SER A 329 26.67 2.43 0.00
CA SER A 329 27.35 1.30 0.64
C SER A 329 28.01 1.70 1.96
N SER A 330 28.76 2.80 2.01
CA SER A 330 29.42 3.25 3.24
C SER A 330 28.40 3.68 4.31
N LEU A 331 27.29 4.31 3.93
CA LEU A 331 26.22 4.64 4.87
C LEU A 331 25.54 3.39 5.43
N ALA A 332 25.31 2.35 4.62
CA ALA A 332 24.74 1.09 5.08
C ALA A 332 25.67 0.38 6.09
N GLU A 333 26.99 0.44 5.91
CA GLU A 333 27.97 -0.07 6.86
C GLU A 333 27.96 0.71 8.18
N VAL A 334 27.95 2.05 8.11
CA VAL A 334 27.89 2.92 9.30
C VAL A 334 26.61 2.71 10.10
N LEU A 335 25.48 2.46 9.42
CA LEU A 335 24.18 2.22 10.06
C LEU A 335 24.09 0.86 10.75
N MET A 336 25.07 -0.03 10.60
CA MET A 336 25.00 -1.40 11.12
C MET A 336 24.77 -1.46 12.64
N GLU A 337 25.45 -0.61 13.42
CA GLU A 337 25.26 -0.60 14.88
C GLU A 337 23.88 -0.04 15.28
N ASP A 338 23.42 1.01 14.60
CA ASP A 338 22.07 1.57 14.81
C ASP A 338 20.99 0.53 14.49
N LEU A 339 21.17 -0.24 13.41
CA LEU A 339 20.26 -1.30 12.97
C LEU A 339 20.23 -2.47 13.96
N LYS A 340 21.38 -2.89 14.49
CA LYS A 340 21.45 -3.93 15.53
C LYS A 340 20.68 -3.51 16.78
N ALA A 341 20.82 -2.25 17.19
CA ALA A 341 20.08 -1.71 18.32
C ALA A 341 18.56 -1.68 18.05
N ALA A 342 18.16 -1.26 16.84
CA ALA A 342 16.75 -1.16 16.44
C ALA A 342 16.01 -2.52 16.44
N ILE A 343 16.69 -3.61 16.04
CA ILE A 343 16.08 -4.96 16.06
C ILE A 343 16.29 -5.69 17.40
N HIS A 344 16.89 -5.04 18.40
CA HIS A 344 17.31 -5.67 19.65
C HIS A 344 18.10 -6.96 19.42
N CYS A 345 19.12 -6.89 18.54
CA CYS A 345 19.92 -8.05 18.13
C CYS A 345 20.56 -8.74 19.34
N GLN A 346 20.11 -9.95 19.67
CA GLN A 346 20.62 -10.72 20.81
C GLN A 346 21.43 -11.94 20.38
N THR A 347 21.09 -12.55 19.24
CA THR A 347 21.67 -13.84 18.82
C THR A 347 22.56 -13.69 17.59
N SER A 348 23.46 -14.68 17.38
CA SER A 348 24.24 -14.79 16.14
C SER A 348 23.34 -14.91 14.90
N ARG A 349 22.15 -15.53 15.05
CA ARG A 349 21.18 -15.68 13.97
C ARG A 349 20.57 -14.33 13.57
N ASP A 350 20.23 -13.48 14.54
CA ASP A 350 19.72 -12.13 14.25
C ASP A 350 20.78 -11.28 13.53
N LYS A 351 22.03 -11.38 13.98
CA LYS A 351 23.16 -10.72 13.31
C LYS A 351 23.31 -11.20 11.87
N GLN A 352 23.28 -12.51 11.62
CA GLN A 352 23.38 -13.06 10.26
C GLN A 352 22.21 -12.61 9.38
N ARG A 353 20.98 -12.65 9.91
CA ARG A 353 19.78 -12.19 9.19
C ARG A 353 19.87 -10.71 8.81
N LEU A 354 20.32 -9.85 9.73
CA LEU A 354 20.53 -8.44 9.45
C LEU A 354 21.62 -8.20 8.39
N MET A 355 22.75 -8.92 8.46
CA MET A 355 23.79 -8.85 7.43
C MET A 355 23.26 -9.26 6.05
N THR A 356 22.46 -10.33 5.99
CA THR A 356 21.78 -10.76 4.76
C THR A 356 20.83 -9.66 4.26
N ALA A 357 20.05 -9.04 5.14
CA ALA A 357 19.14 -7.95 4.77
C ALA A 357 19.90 -6.75 4.18
N VAL A 358 21.04 -6.36 4.76
CA VAL A 358 21.90 -5.30 4.21
C VAL A 358 22.45 -5.69 2.84
N SER A 359 22.92 -6.93 2.67
CA SER A 359 23.40 -7.42 1.37
C SER A 359 22.31 -7.36 0.31
N MET A 360 21.11 -7.85 0.61
CA MET A 360 19.96 -7.82 -0.32
C MET A 360 19.52 -6.38 -0.62
N PHE A 361 19.52 -5.50 0.38
CA PHE A 361 19.25 -4.08 0.17
C PHE A 361 20.25 -3.48 -0.82
N LEU A 362 21.55 -3.65 -0.60
CA LEU A 362 22.58 -3.11 -1.47
C LEU A 362 22.50 -3.71 -2.87
N GLU A 363 22.28 -5.02 -2.99
CA GLU A 363 22.10 -5.66 -4.28
C GLU A 363 20.97 -5.03 -5.09
N THR A 364 19.81 -4.80 -4.47
CA THR A 364 18.65 -4.23 -5.17
C THR A 364 18.84 -2.77 -5.56
N VAL A 365 19.34 -1.91 -4.65
CA VAL A 365 19.49 -0.47 -4.93
C VAL A 365 20.69 -0.14 -5.82
N LEU A 366 21.66 -1.05 -5.94
CA LEU A 366 22.84 -0.88 -6.79
C LEU A 366 22.67 -1.51 -8.18
N LYS A 367 21.53 -2.12 -8.51
CA LYS A 367 21.28 -2.62 -9.88
C LYS A 367 21.18 -1.48 -10.89
N ASN A 368 21.46 -1.79 -12.15
CA ASN A 368 21.22 -0.86 -13.26
C ASN A 368 19.72 -0.60 -13.43
N ASP A 369 18.93 -1.65 -13.31
CA ASP A 369 17.47 -1.63 -13.38
C ASP A 369 16.90 -2.20 -12.08
N PHE A 370 16.03 -1.44 -11.44
CA PHE A 370 15.40 -1.84 -10.18
C PHE A 370 14.36 -2.95 -10.43
N PRO A 371 14.30 -4.01 -9.60
CA PRO A 371 13.28 -5.04 -9.75
C PRO A 371 11.88 -4.45 -9.54
N GLU A 372 10.94 -4.78 -10.44
CA GLU A 372 9.58 -4.23 -10.41
C GLU A 372 8.88 -4.45 -9.05
N PHE A 373 9.02 -5.66 -8.51
CA PHE A 373 8.51 -6.03 -7.19
C PHE A 373 9.63 -6.63 -6.34
N LEU A 374 9.97 -5.94 -5.24
CA LEU A 374 10.97 -6.41 -4.29
C LEU A 374 10.59 -7.78 -3.72
N THR A 375 9.32 -8.01 -3.35
CA THR A 375 8.89 -9.29 -2.77
C THR A 375 9.00 -10.45 -3.75
N THR A 376 8.66 -10.25 -5.03
CA THR A 376 8.89 -11.27 -6.07
C THR A 376 10.39 -11.54 -6.23
N TYR A 377 11.20 -10.49 -6.26
CA TYR A 377 12.66 -10.60 -6.36
C TYR A 377 13.29 -11.37 -5.18
N LEU A 378 12.96 -10.98 -3.95
CA LEU A 378 13.45 -11.63 -2.73
C LEU A 378 13.00 -13.09 -2.62
N ASN A 379 11.85 -13.44 -3.20
CA ASN A 379 11.25 -14.76 -3.11
C ASN A 379 11.62 -15.70 -4.28
N LEU A 380 12.03 -15.16 -5.43
CA LEU A 380 12.40 -15.95 -6.63
C LEU A 380 13.91 -15.96 -6.91
N ASP A 381 14.56 -14.80 -6.85
CA ASP A 381 15.93 -14.63 -7.35
C ASP A 381 16.96 -14.76 -6.25
N HIS A 382 16.58 -14.44 -5.01
CA HIS A 382 17.43 -14.73 -3.88
C HIS A 382 17.20 -16.16 -3.41
N THR A 383 18.30 -16.88 -3.20
CA THR A 383 18.34 -18.10 -2.41
C THR A 383 18.03 -17.79 -0.94
N PHE A 384 16.80 -17.39 -0.66
CA PHE A 384 16.23 -17.47 0.68
C PHE A 384 16.43 -18.88 1.24
N HIS A 385 16.37 -19.89 0.36
CA HIS A 385 16.69 -21.28 0.65
C HIS A 385 18.15 -21.57 1.02
N SER A 386 19.16 -20.84 0.54
CA SER A 386 20.58 -21.10 0.89
C SER A 386 21.04 -20.39 2.16
N SER A 387 20.27 -19.42 2.66
CA SER A 387 20.60 -18.64 3.86
C SER A 387 19.93 -19.17 5.13
N GLN A 388 18.96 -20.08 4.98
CA GLN A 388 18.28 -20.77 6.08
C GLN A 388 18.81 -22.18 6.37
N SER A 389 19.73 -22.70 5.54
CA SER A 389 20.37 -24.01 5.71
C SER A 389 21.58 -23.95 6.64
#